data_AF-A0AB74J253-F1
#
_entry.id   AF-A0AB74J253-F1
#
_cell.length_a   1.000
_cell.length_b   1.000
_cell.length_c   1.000
_cell.angle_alpha   90.00
_cell.angle_beta   90.00
_cell.angle_gamma   90.00
#
_symmetry.space_group_name_H-M   'P 1'
#
loop_
_entity.id
_entity.type
_entity.pdbx_description
1 polymer ?
#
loop_
_entity_poly.entity_id
_entity_poly.type
_entity_poly.pdbx_seq_one_letter_code
_entity_poly.pdbx_strand_id
1 'polypeptide(L)'
;MTDGQGLDDIDVDFLHVVDKFLADIESNYDETTDSFDAMNLKTDLLRGIYAYGFERPSAFQQHAIMPAIKGEYKSQSYARLMLTTSKGKDVVAQARSGSGTTAAVSISVLQKIDPNVKACQVLILAPTRKRVHQIQKVIATIGGFTNVECYACISSTRIEDNIKALRDGR
;
A
#
# COMPACT_ATOMS: atom_id res chain seq x y z
N MET A 1 28.55 39.90 19.39
CA MET A 1 29.34 38.95 18.59
C MET A 1 28.69 37.59 18.77
N THR A 2 27.80 37.28 17.83
CA THR A 2 27.05 36.02 17.75
C THR A 2 27.85 35.09 16.87
N ASP A 3 28.28 33.95 17.40
CA ASP A 3 28.64 32.82 16.56
C ASP A 3 27.83 31.62 17.07
N GLY A 4 26.72 31.39 16.38
CA GLY A 4 25.99 30.15 16.44
C GLY A 4 26.66 29.16 15.51
N GLN A 5 27.08 28.02 16.05
CA GLN A 5 27.31 26.80 15.29
C GLN A 5 26.89 25.63 16.17
N GLY A 6 25.79 25.00 15.78
CA GLY A 6 25.23 23.85 16.47
C GLY A 6 24.07 23.25 15.70
N LEU A 7 24.17 23.17 14.36
CA LEU A 7 23.18 22.51 13.49
C LEU A 7 23.77 21.99 12.16
N ASP A 8 25.08 21.78 12.02
CA ASP A 8 25.68 21.40 10.72
C ASP A 8 26.06 19.91 10.55
N ASP A 9 25.77 19.05 11.53
CA ASP A 9 26.04 17.61 11.42
C ASP A 9 24.73 16.81 11.34
N ILE A 10 23.97 16.99 10.25
CA ILE A 10 23.21 15.85 9.72
C ILE A 10 24.25 15.01 9.01
N ASP A 11 24.58 13.85 9.60
CA ASP A 11 25.52 12.86 9.08
C ASP A 11 25.38 12.76 7.55
N VAL A 12 26.34 13.33 6.83
CA VAL A 12 26.34 13.41 5.35
C VAL A 12 26.38 11.99 4.77
N ASP A 13 26.85 11.02 5.55
CA ASP A 13 26.77 9.58 5.28
C ASP A 13 25.33 9.03 5.29
N PHE A 14 24.45 9.57 6.13
CA PHE A 14 23.05 9.15 6.17
C PHE A 14 22.29 9.62 4.92
N LEU A 15 22.59 10.83 4.43
CA LEU A 15 22.06 11.36 3.18
C LEU A 15 22.59 10.58 1.96
N HIS A 16 23.90 10.26 1.90
CA HIS A 16 24.45 9.43 0.82
C HIS A 16 23.91 8.00 0.83
N VAL A 17 23.65 7.41 2.00
CA VAL A 17 23.00 6.10 2.11
C VAL A 17 21.56 6.16 1.59
N VAL A 18 20.81 7.21 1.95
CA VAL A 18 19.44 7.42 1.45
C VAL A 18 19.41 7.62 -0.06
N ASP A 19 20.31 8.44 -0.63
CA ASP A 19 20.41 8.66 -2.07
C ASP A 19 20.82 7.39 -2.84
N LYS A 20 21.74 6.59 -2.28
CA LYS A 20 22.12 5.29 -2.87
C LYS A 20 20.97 4.28 -2.84
N PHE A 21 20.06 4.37 -1.86
CA PHE A 21 18.86 3.53 -1.83
C PHE A 21 17.75 3.96 -2.79
N LEU A 22 17.73 5.23 -3.23
CA LEU A 22 16.81 5.70 -4.27
C LEU A 22 17.29 5.28 -5.67
N ALA A 23 18.60 5.08 -5.84
CA ALA A 23 19.23 4.70 -7.11
C ALA A 23 19.00 3.23 -7.54
N ASP A 24 18.62 2.33 -6.63
CA ASP A 24 18.54 0.88 -6.89
C ASP A 24 17.11 0.31 -6.90
N ILE A 25 16.08 1.10 -7.28
CA ILE A 25 14.76 0.51 -7.59
C ILE A 25 14.83 -0.05 -9.02
N GLU A 26 15.24 -1.31 -9.14
CA GLU A 26 15.08 -2.05 -10.39
C GLU A 26 13.59 -2.37 -10.60
N SER A 27 12.99 -1.72 -11.60
CA SER A 27 11.61 -1.92 -12.01
C SER A 27 11.56 -2.26 -13.49
N ASN A 28 10.76 -3.25 -13.86
CA ASN A 28 10.41 -3.52 -15.26
C ASN A 28 9.23 -2.66 -15.76
N TYR A 29 8.82 -1.68 -14.94
CA TYR A 29 7.81 -0.69 -15.21
C TYR A 29 8.45 0.70 -15.19
N ASP A 30 8.33 1.41 -16.31
CA ASP A 30 9.12 2.61 -16.62
C ASP A 30 8.44 3.91 -16.13
N GLU A 31 7.14 3.88 -15.76
CA GLU A 31 6.43 5.07 -15.29
C GLU A 31 6.44 5.18 -13.76
N THR A 32 6.70 6.38 -13.27
CA THR A 32 6.54 6.76 -11.86
C THR A 32 5.53 7.89 -11.73
N THR A 33 5.03 8.13 -10.52
CA THR A 33 4.07 9.21 -10.29
C THR A 33 4.36 9.92 -8.97
N ASP A 34 4.70 11.20 -9.04
CA ASP A 34 5.25 11.97 -7.92
C ASP A 34 4.19 12.50 -6.93
N SER A 35 2.90 12.37 -7.26
CA SER A 35 1.79 12.79 -6.39
C SER A 35 0.62 11.82 -6.46
N PHE A 36 -0.18 11.74 -5.38
CA PHE A 36 -1.40 10.93 -5.37
C PHE A 36 -2.47 11.50 -6.32
N ASP A 37 -2.50 12.82 -6.52
CA ASP A 37 -3.41 13.47 -7.48
C ASP A 37 -3.18 13.00 -8.92
N ALA A 38 -1.92 12.78 -9.30
CA ALA A 38 -1.55 12.33 -10.64
C ALA A 38 -1.84 10.83 -10.88
N MET A 39 -2.23 10.08 -9.84
CA MET A 39 -2.53 8.64 -9.94
C MET A 39 -3.99 8.36 -10.38
N ASN A 40 -4.82 9.38 -10.61
CA ASN A 40 -6.23 9.25 -11.00
C ASN A 40 -7.03 8.33 -10.05
N LEU A 41 -6.84 8.52 -8.74
CA LEU A 41 -7.52 7.76 -7.70
C LEU A 41 -8.95 8.26 -7.50
N LYS A 42 -9.83 7.38 -6.99
CA LYS A 42 -11.19 7.75 -6.56
C LYS A 42 -11.11 8.90 -5.54
N THR A 43 -11.98 9.90 -5.66
CA THR A 43 -11.98 11.09 -4.79
C THR A 43 -12.06 10.75 -3.31
N ASP A 44 -12.91 9.78 -2.94
CA ASP A 44 -13.05 9.34 -1.55
C ASP A 44 -11.78 8.65 -1.03
N LEU A 45 -11.11 7.88 -1.88
CA LEU A 45 -9.84 7.25 -1.55
C LEU A 45 -8.74 8.31 -1.38
N LEU A 46 -8.66 9.28 -2.29
CA LEU A 46 -7.70 10.37 -2.23
C LEU A 46 -7.86 11.18 -0.93
N ARG A 47 -9.11 11.47 -0.54
CA ARG A 47 -9.43 12.11 0.74
C ARG A 47 -8.93 11.29 1.93
N GLY A 48 -9.10 9.98 1.89
CA GLY A 48 -8.60 9.08 2.94
C GLY A 48 -7.08 9.01 3.04
N ILE A 49 -6.37 9.08 1.91
CA ILE A 49 -4.91 9.14 1.86
C ILE A 49 -4.40 10.39 2.60
N TYR A 50 -4.95 11.56 2.30
CA TYR A 50 -4.57 12.81 2.96
C TYR A 50 -4.98 12.85 4.44
N ALA A 51 -6.16 12.33 4.78
CA ALA A 51 -6.60 12.24 6.18
C ALA A 51 -5.73 11.29 7.02
N TYR A 52 -5.12 10.28 6.39
CA TYR A 52 -4.12 9.42 7.03
C TYR A 52 -2.81 10.18 7.35
N GLY A 53 -2.55 11.29 6.67
CA GLY A 53 -1.35 12.12 6.82
C GLY A 53 -0.29 11.90 5.73
N PHE A 54 -0.62 11.25 4.62
CA PHE A 54 0.28 11.19 3.47
C PHE A 54 0.16 12.47 2.64
N GLU A 55 1.28 13.16 2.44
CA GLU A 55 1.35 14.33 1.54
C GLU A 55 1.86 13.95 0.15
N ARG A 56 2.89 13.09 0.12
CA ARG A 56 3.52 12.60 -1.11
C ARG A 56 3.80 11.10 -1.04
N PRO A 57 3.73 10.39 -2.18
CA PRO A 57 4.08 8.98 -2.23
C PRO A 57 5.58 8.77 -1.95
N SER A 58 5.93 7.74 -1.17
CA SER A 58 7.31 7.28 -1.03
C SER A 58 7.85 6.75 -2.37
N ALA A 59 9.17 6.68 -2.54
CA ALA A 59 9.77 6.14 -3.77
C ALA A 59 9.20 4.76 -4.14
N PHE A 60 9.02 3.86 -3.16
CA PHE A 60 8.36 2.57 -3.40
C PHE A 60 6.91 2.73 -3.89
N GLN A 61 6.13 3.62 -3.27
CA GLN A 61 4.73 3.87 -3.64
C GLN A 61 4.59 4.44 -5.06
N GLN A 62 5.50 5.34 -5.46
CA GLN A 62 5.53 5.93 -6.81
C GLN A 62 5.67 4.87 -7.90
N HIS A 63 6.42 3.79 -7.63
CA HIS A 63 6.66 2.69 -8.57
C HIS A 63 5.66 1.52 -8.41
N ALA A 64 5.01 1.37 -7.26
CA ALA A 64 4.18 0.20 -6.96
C ALA A 64 2.68 0.42 -7.18
N ILE A 65 2.16 1.62 -6.91
CA ILE A 65 0.71 1.87 -6.87
C ILE A 65 0.10 1.81 -8.28
N MET A 66 0.63 2.58 -9.23
CA MET A 66 0.04 2.66 -10.58
C MET A 66 0.05 1.32 -11.31
N PRO A 67 1.15 0.55 -11.31
CA PRO A 67 1.13 -0.77 -11.91
C PRO A 67 0.20 -1.76 -11.20
N ALA A 68 0.09 -1.69 -9.87
CA ALA A 68 -0.84 -2.51 -9.11
C ALA A 68 -2.31 -2.17 -9.42
N ILE A 69 -2.61 -0.91 -9.76
CA ILE A 69 -3.94 -0.48 -10.22
C ILE A 69 -4.19 -0.91 -11.68
N LYS A 70 -3.27 -0.59 -12.60
CA LYS A 70 -3.41 -0.87 -14.04
C LYS A 70 -3.30 -2.37 -14.38
N GLY A 71 -2.59 -3.16 -13.56
CA GLY A 71 -2.33 -4.58 -13.84
C GLY A 71 -1.26 -4.79 -14.92
N GLU A 72 -0.34 -3.82 -15.07
CA GLU A 72 0.69 -3.79 -16.10
C GLU A 72 2.07 -3.93 -15.46
N TYR A 73 2.63 -5.14 -15.42
CA TYR A 73 4.06 -5.37 -15.23
C TYR A 73 4.60 -6.21 -16.39
N LYS A 74 5.82 -5.93 -16.84
CA LYS A 74 6.53 -6.80 -17.80
C LYS A 74 7.05 -8.00 -17.00
N SER A 75 6.74 -9.22 -17.44
CA SER A 75 7.04 -10.45 -16.70
C SER A 75 8.55 -10.63 -16.49
N GLN A 76 9.07 -10.52 -15.25
CA GLN A 76 9.79 -11.61 -14.56
C GLN A 76 10.37 -11.25 -13.17
N SER A 77 10.46 -12.30 -12.34
CA SER A 77 11.50 -12.65 -11.35
C SER A 77 11.75 -11.74 -10.14
N TYR A 78 11.24 -12.23 -8.99
CA TYR A 78 11.57 -11.91 -7.58
C TYR A 78 10.98 -10.65 -6.95
N ALA A 79 10.01 -10.90 -6.06
CA ALA A 79 9.57 -10.10 -4.91
C ALA A 79 8.12 -10.39 -4.44
N ARG A 80 7.91 -10.99 -3.27
CA ARG A 80 6.57 -11.50 -2.86
C ARG A 80 5.63 -10.41 -2.30
N LEU A 81 4.88 -9.78 -3.18
CA LEU A 81 3.51 -9.30 -2.97
C LEU A 81 2.63 -10.12 -3.91
N MET A 82 1.39 -10.45 -3.54
CA MET A 82 0.49 -11.21 -4.44
C MET A 82 -0.89 -10.59 -4.36
N LEU A 83 -1.23 -9.77 -5.35
CA LEU A 83 -2.56 -9.24 -5.58
C LEU A 83 -3.16 -9.98 -6.78
N THR A 84 -3.77 -11.14 -6.53
CA THR A 84 -4.47 -11.88 -7.57
C THR A 84 -5.79 -11.20 -7.87
N THR A 85 -5.88 -10.53 -9.03
CA THR A 85 -7.14 -10.04 -9.56
C THR A 85 -7.47 -10.84 -10.82
N SER A 86 -8.71 -11.33 -10.96
CA SER A 86 -9.12 -12.28 -12.01
C SER A 86 -8.97 -11.78 -13.47
N LYS A 87 -8.46 -10.56 -13.69
CA LYS A 87 -8.21 -9.94 -15.00
C LYS A 87 -6.87 -9.18 -15.10
N GLY A 88 -6.02 -9.20 -14.08
CA GLY A 88 -4.76 -8.43 -14.03
C GLY A 88 -3.51 -9.33 -13.99
N LYS A 89 -2.36 -8.79 -14.41
CA LYS A 89 -1.06 -9.47 -14.24
C LYS A 89 -0.63 -9.44 -12.77
N ASP A 90 0.08 -10.48 -12.34
CA ASP A 90 0.60 -10.58 -10.99
C ASP A 90 1.69 -9.52 -10.73
N VAL A 91 1.61 -8.88 -9.57
CA VAL A 91 2.53 -7.83 -9.14
C VAL A 91 3.40 -8.33 -8.00
N VAL A 92 4.70 -8.23 -8.20
CA VAL A 92 5.74 -8.81 -7.35
C VAL A 92 6.65 -7.65 -6.95
N ALA A 93 6.58 -7.21 -5.69
CA ALA A 93 7.25 -6.00 -5.20
C ALA A 93 7.93 -6.22 -3.84
N GLN A 94 9.22 -5.84 -3.72
CA GLN A 94 10.06 -6.08 -2.54
C GLN A 94 10.49 -4.74 -1.98
N ALA A 95 10.31 -4.60 -0.68
CA ALA A 95 10.67 -3.38 0.02
C ALA A 95 11.21 -3.72 1.41
N ARG A 96 12.06 -2.84 1.92
CA ARG A 96 12.46 -2.85 3.33
C ARG A 96 11.31 -2.44 4.24
N SER A 97 11.38 -2.82 5.51
CA SER A 97 10.43 -2.34 6.53
C SER A 97 10.43 -0.80 6.54
N GLY A 98 9.24 -0.20 6.68
CA GLY A 98 9.07 1.26 6.68
C GLY A 98 8.91 1.91 5.30
N SER A 99 9.00 1.16 4.19
CA SER A 99 8.91 1.74 2.82
C SER A 99 7.49 2.15 2.38
N GLY A 100 6.48 2.00 3.25
CA GLY A 100 5.09 2.31 2.92
C GLY A 100 4.35 1.22 2.13
N THR A 101 4.87 -0.01 2.10
CA THR A 101 4.27 -1.15 1.36
C THR A 101 2.83 -1.44 1.77
N THR A 102 2.51 -1.40 3.07
CA THR A 102 1.14 -1.63 3.55
C THR A 102 0.16 -0.59 2.99
N ALA A 103 0.57 0.67 2.95
CA ALA A 103 -0.25 1.74 2.37
C ALA A 103 -0.37 1.59 0.85
N ALA A 104 0.71 1.24 0.14
CA ALA A 104 0.68 0.98 -1.30
C ALA A 104 -0.35 -0.12 -1.65
N VAL A 105 -0.33 -1.23 -0.90
CA VAL A 105 -1.31 -2.32 -1.03
C VAL A 105 -2.72 -1.84 -0.75
N SER A 106 -2.91 -1.12 0.35
CA SER A 106 -4.24 -0.64 0.78
C SER A 106 -4.85 0.29 -0.26
N ILE A 107 -4.06 1.24 -0.78
CA ILE A 107 -4.48 2.18 -1.83
C ILE A 107 -4.85 1.43 -3.11
N SER A 108 -4.00 0.51 -3.56
CA SER A 108 -4.23 -0.26 -4.79
C SER A 108 -5.50 -1.11 -4.70
N VAL A 109 -5.75 -1.72 -3.54
CA VAL A 109 -6.93 -2.53 -3.26
C VAL A 109 -8.20 -1.68 -3.22
N LEU A 110 -8.20 -0.60 -2.43
CA LEU A 110 -9.35 0.31 -2.30
C LEU A 110 -9.72 0.96 -3.63
N GLN A 111 -8.73 1.24 -4.49
CA GLN A 111 -8.99 1.76 -5.83
C GLN A 111 -9.75 0.74 -6.70
N LYS A 112 -9.45 -0.55 -6.58
CA LYS A 112 -10.03 -1.61 -7.42
C LYS A 112 -11.40 -2.12 -6.96
N ILE A 113 -11.70 -2.05 -5.66
CA ILE A 113 -12.97 -2.56 -5.10
C ILE A 113 -14.16 -1.76 -5.64
N ASP A 114 -15.22 -2.45 -6.03
CA ASP A 114 -16.53 -1.85 -6.31
C ASP A 114 -17.37 -1.84 -5.03
N PRO A 115 -17.66 -0.67 -4.42
CA PRO A 115 -18.44 -0.59 -3.17
C PRO A 115 -19.91 -1.02 -3.32
N ASN A 116 -20.41 -1.19 -4.54
CA ASN A 116 -21.80 -1.62 -4.77
C ASN A 116 -21.95 -3.14 -4.73
N VAL A 117 -20.84 -3.89 -4.81
CA VAL A 117 -20.83 -5.35 -4.81
C VAL A 117 -20.51 -5.87 -3.41
N LYS A 118 -21.55 -6.34 -2.70
CA LYS A 118 -21.43 -6.94 -1.36
C LYS A 118 -20.97 -8.39 -1.44
N ALA A 119 -19.69 -8.57 -1.74
CA ALA A 119 -19.01 -9.86 -1.75
C ALA A 119 -17.53 -9.67 -1.39
N CYS A 120 -16.87 -10.73 -0.94
CA CYS A 120 -15.42 -10.70 -0.77
C CYS A 120 -14.74 -10.54 -2.14
N GLN A 121 -14.19 -9.34 -2.40
CA GLN A 121 -13.54 -8.99 -3.66
C GLN A 121 -12.00 -9.10 -3.59
N VAL A 122 -11.42 -9.00 -2.38
CA VAL A 122 -9.98 -9.00 -2.18
C VAL A 122 -9.62 -9.81 -0.94
N LEU A 123 -8.62 -10.69 -1.08
CA LEU A 123 -8.02 -11.45 0.01
C LEU A 123 -6.57 -11.02 0.22
N ILE A 124 -6.25 -10.55 1.43
CA ILE A 124 -4.88 -10.21 1.82
C ILE A 124 -4.37 -11.22 2.84
N LEU A 125 -3.25 -11.88 2.52
CA LEU A 125 -2.62 -12.86 3.40
C LEU A 125 -1.43 -12.24 4.12
N ALA A 126 -1.37 -12.42 5.45
CA ALA A 126 -0.25 -11.99 6.27
C ALA A 126 0.20 -13.09 7.24
N PRO A 127 1.51 -13.21 7.52
CA PRO A 127 2.07 -14.35 8.25
C PRO A 127 1.81 -14.31 9.76
N THR A 128 1.45 -13.16 10.33
CA THR A 128 1.24 -13.01 11.77
C THR A 128 -0.01 -12.19 12.08
N ARG A 129 -0.66 -12.52 13.19
CA ARG A 129 -1.85 -11.79 13.69
C ARG A 129 -1.60 -10.29 13.85
N LYS A 130 -0.42 -9.91 14.36
CA LYS A 130 -0.03 -8.50 14.50
C LYS A 130 -0.05 -7.76 13.15
N ARG A 131 0.47 -8.40 12.10
CA ARG A 131 0.47 -7.81 10.74
C ARG A 131 -0.93 -7.74 10.16
N VAL A 132 -1.78 -8.75 10.36
CA VAL A 132 -3.19 -8.71 9.92
C VAL A 132 -3.89 -7.48 10.49
N HIS A 133 -3.82 -7.24 11.80
CA HIS A 133 -4.45 -6.09 12.44
C HIS A 133 -3.84 -4.76 11.98
N GLN A 134 -2.52 -4.72 11.75
CA GLN A 134 -1.88 -3.52 11.22
C GLN A 134 -2.38 -3.19 9.81
N ILE A 135 -2.50 -4.18 8.94
CA ILE A 135 -3.04 -4.01 7.59
C ILE A 135 -4.51 -3.57 7.66
N GLN A 136 -5.34 -4.26 8.45
CA GLN A 136 -6.74 -3.91 8.63
C GLN A 136 -6.92 -2.47 9.11
N LYS A 137 -6.12 -2.02 10.09
CA LYS A 137 -6.15 -0.63 10.59
C LYS A 137 -5.83 0.38 9.49
N VAL A 138 -4.80 0.12 8.68
CA VAL A 138 -4.42 1.01 7.57
C VAL A 138 -5.53 1.07 6.51
N ILE A 139 -6.12 -0.07 6.14
CA ILE A 139 -7.24 -0.13 5.21
C ILE A 139 -8.45 0.62 5.77
N ALA A 140 -8.78 0.43 7.05
CA ALA A 140 -9.91 1.10 7.68
C ALA A 140 -9.73 2.63 7.77
N THR A 141 -8.51 3.11 8.03
CA THR A 141 -8.24 4.56 8.08
C THR A 141 -8.21 5.18 6.69
N ILE A 142 -7.47 4.60 5.74
CA ILE A 142 -7.40 5.12 4.35
C ILE A 142 -8.76 4.96 3.64
N GLY A 143 -9.47 3.86 3.89
CA GLY A 143 -10.80 3.59 3.38
C GLY A 143 -11.92 4.28 4.16
N GLY A 144 -11.63 5.15 5.14
CA GLY A 144 -12.65 5.71 6.03
C GLY A 144 -13.71 6.58 5.34
N PHE A 145 -13.44 7.05 4.11
CA PHE A 145 -14.39 7.78 3.28
C PHE A 145 -14.96 6.94 2.15
N THR A 146 -14.50 5.70 1.99
CA THR A 146 -15.05 4.75 1.02
C THR A 146 -16.11 3.88 1.70
N ASN A 147 -17.06 3.36 0.91
CA ASN A 147 -18.06 2.41 1.42
C ASN A 147 -17.54 0.97 1.30
N VAL A 148 -16.33 0.72 1.80
CA VAL A 148 -15.65 -0.59 1.74
C VAL A 148 -15.40 -1.11 3.16
N GLU A 149 -15.83 -2.35 3.43
CA GLU A 149 -15.53 -3.04 4.69
C GLU A 149 -14.26 -3.90 4.57
N CYS A 150 -13.56 -4.08 5.69
CA CYS A 150 -12.39 -4.96 5.78
C CYS A 150 -12.46 -5.81 7.05
N TYR A 151 -12.68 -7.11 6.86
CA TYR A 151 -12.71 -8.09 7.94
C TYR A 151 -11.37 -8.83 8.14
N ALA A 152 -10.95 -8.99 9.39
CA ALA A 152 -9.74 -9.76 9.75
C ALA A 152 -10.08 -11.19 10.17
N CYS A 153 -9.86 -12.15 9.28
CA CYS A 153 -9.94 -13.58 9.58
C CYS A 153 -8.73 -14.04 10.38
N ILE A 154 -8.89 -14.28 11.69
CA ILE A 154 -7.84 -14.75 12.59
C ILE A 154 -8.29 -15.98 13.38
N SER A 155 -7.35 -16.84 13.79
CA SER A 155 -7.68 -18.10 14.49
C SER A 155 -8.32 -17.94 15.87
N SER A 156 -8.33 -16.73 16.44
CA SER A 156 -8.96 -16.45 17.72
C SER A 156 -10.46 -16.13 17.61
N THR A 157 -11.01 -15.99 16.41
CA THR A 157 -12.45 -15.85 16.18
C THR A 157 -13.06 -17.21 15.80
N ARG A 158 -14.34 -17.43 16.08
CA ARG A 158 -15.01 -18.67 15.71
C ARG A 158 -14.99 -18.80 14.18
N ILE A 159 -14.76 -20.00 13.69
CA ILE A 159 -14.75 -20.29 12.24
C ILE A 159 -16.10 -19.91 11.62
N GLU A 160 -17.20 -20.16 12.33
CA GLU A 160 -18.56 -19.80 11.92
C GLU A 160 -18.72 -18.29 11.67
N ASP A 161 -18.15 -17.46 12.56
CA ASP A 161 -18.19 -16.00 12.43
C ASP A 161 -17.37 -15.54 11.21
N ASN A 162 -16.21 -16.16 10.98
CA ASN A 162 -15.38 -15.88 9.80
C ASN A 162 -16.09 -16.27 8.49
N ILE A 163 -16.72 -17.45 8.45
CA ILE A 163 -17.50 -17.91 7.28
C ILE A 163 -18.69 -16.97 7.05
N LYS A 164 -19.37 -16.55 8.11
CA LYS A 164 -20.49 -15.62 8.02
C LYS A 164 -20.04 -14.26 7.47
N ALA A 165 -18.97 -13.69 8.01
CA ALA A 165 -18.42 -12.42 7.53
C ALA A 165 -18.10 -12.46 6.02
N LEU A 166 -17.48 -13.56 5.55
CA LEU A 166 -17.20 -13.74 4.12
C LEU A 166 -18.47 -13.85 3.26
N ARG A 167 -19.52 -14.50 3.77
CA ARG A 167 -20.83 -14.60 3.07
C ARG A 167 -21.57 -13.29 3.04
N ASP A 168 -21.46 -12.49 4.09
CA ASP A 168 -22.09 -11.17 4.21
C ASP A 168 -21.35 -10.10 3.37
N GLY A 169 -20.20 -10.44 2.79
CA GLY A 169 -19.42 -9.55 1.93
C GLY A 169 -18.60 -8.51 2.69
N ARG A 170 -18.12 -8.86 3.89
CA ARG A 170 -17.29 -8.00 4.75
C ARG A 170 -15.79 -8.19 4.55
#